data_AF-A0A3B8RS56-F1
#
_entry.id   AF-A0A3B8RS56-F1
#
_cell.length_a   1.000
_cell.length_b   1.000
_cell.length_c   1.000
_cell.angle_alpha   90.00
_cell.angle_beta   90.00
_cell.angle_gamma   90.00
#
_symmetry.space_group_name_H-M   'P 1'
#
loop_
_entity.id
_entity.type
_entity.pdbx_description
1 polymer ?
#
loop_
_entity_poly.entity_id
_entity_poly.type
_entity_poly.pdbx_seq_one_letter_code
_entity_poly.pdbx_strand_id
1 'polypeptide(L)'
;MGIQMLTQLVLGQNPSQTAMIVSNLFTGMTLLANSRADEDESDQVSMKYLQATKYYPGAVKFFFEKMRDDGKVEKGGQGISVFLSTHPDPIARIASVDQRLKAAGIEVKSYKATGAGIFKDEYKKNILSQLK
;
A
#
# COMPACT_ATOMS: atom_id res chain seq x y z
N MET A 1 -16.02 12.37 -3.09
CA MET A 1 -15.18 12.04 -1.91
C MET A 1 -13.85 11.41 -2.31
N GLY A 2 -13.80 10.20 -2.90
CA GLY A 2 -12.53 9.51 -3.19
C GLY A 2 -11.62 10.17 -4.25
N ILE A 3 -12.18 10.63 -5.38
CA ILE A 3 -11.39 11.35 -6.39
C ILE A 3 -10.80 12.63 -5.78
N GLN A 4 -11.60 13.39 -5.07
CA GLN A 4 -11.20 14.65 -4.43
C GLN A 4 -10.10 14.50 -3.37
N MET A 5 -9.93 13.30 -2.80
CA MET A 5 -8.80 12.95 -1.95
C MET A 5 -7.53 12.66 -2.78
N LEU A 6 -7.68 11.87 -3.86
CA LEU A 6 -6.59 11.55 -4.79
C LEU A 6 -6.05 12.79 -5.49
N THR A 7 -6.92 13.74 -5.85
CA THR A 7 -6.55 15.02 -6.46
C THR A 7 -5.66 15.85 -5.54
N GLN A 8 -6.02 15.96 -4.26
CA GLN A 8 -5.22 16.70 -3.28
C GLN A 8 -3.88 16.05 -2.97
N LEU A 9 -3.83 14.71 -2.97
CA LEU A 9 -2.58 13.97 -2.78
C LEU A 9 -1.62 14.12 -3.98
N VAL A 10 -2.16 14.10 -5.21
CA VAL A 10 -1.36 14.22 -6.45
C VAL A 10 -0.91 15.65 -6.72
N LEU A 11 -1.75 16.65 -6.42
CA LEU A 11 -1.44 18.05 -6.70
C LEU A 11 -0.51 18.68 -5.66
N GLY A 12 -0.43 18.13 -4.43
CA GLY A 12 0.49 18.60 -3.40
C GLY A 12 0.32 20.06 -2.98
N GLN A 13 -0.82 20.69 -3.32
CA GLN A 13 -0.99 22.14 -3.27
C GLN A 13 -1.04 22.70 -1.85
N ASN A 14 -1.17 21.86 -0.81
CA ASN A 14 -1.11 22.29 0.60
C ASN A 14 -0.64 21.14 1.54
N PRO A 15 0.62 21.16 2.01
CA PRO A 15 1.16 20.11 2.90
C PRO A 15 0.32 19.88 4.17
N SER A 16 -0.27 20.95 4.73
CA SER A 16 -1.11 20.90 5.93
C SER A 16 -2.46 20.22 5.69
N GLN A 17 -3.09 20.43 4.53
CA GLN A 17 -4.35 19.77 4.16
C GLN A 17 -4.11 18.30 3.81
N THR A 18 -3.02 17.99 3.10
CA THR A 18 -2.61 16.61 2.80
C THR A 18 -2.36 15.83 4.08
N ALA A 19 -1.68 16.41 5.07
CA ALA A 19 -1.45 15.78 6.37
C ALA A 19 -2.77 15.49 7.11
N MET A 20 -3.73 16.42 7.08
CA MET A 20 -5.05 16.24 7.71
C MET A 20 -5.86 15.11 7.06
N ILE A 21 -5.87 15.05 5.73
CA ILE A 21 -6.55 13.99 4.97
C ILE A 21 -5.95 12.62 5.26
N VAL A 22 -4.63 12.55 5.25
CA VAL A 22 -3.90 11.32 5.57
C VAL A 22 -4.22 10.87 6.99
N SER A 23 -4.18 11.79 7.96
CA SER A 23 -4.54 11.51 9.36
C SER A 23 -5.98 10.99 9.52
N ASN A 24 -6.95 11.63 8.87
CA ASN A 24 -8.35 11.22 8.94
C ASN A 24 -8.61 9.86 8.27
N LEU A 25 -7.93 9.57 7.16
CA LEU A 25 -7.99 8.25 6.54
C LEU A 25 -7.45 7.18 7.48
N PHE A 26 -6.26 7.39 8.05
CA PHE A 26 -5.66 6.43 8.98
C PHE A 26 -6.52 6.23 10.22
N THR A 27 -7.09 7.29 10.78
CA THR A 27 -8.02 7.22 11.93
C THR A 27 -9.29 6.45 11.59
N GLY A 28 -9.81 6.61 10.36
CA GLY A 28 -10.94 5.79 9.88
C GLY A 28 -10.57 4.32 9.71
N MET A 29 -9.34 4.03 9.27
CA MET A 29 -8.83 2.66 9.15
C MET A 29 -8.56 2.02 10.52
N THR A 30 -8.23 2.78 11.56
CA THR A 30 -8.01 2.22 12.91
C THR A 30 -9.29 1.67 13.55
N LEU A 31 -10.46 2.05 13.05
CA LEU A 31 -11.75 1.47 13.47
C LEU A 31 -11.98 0.04 12.95
N LEU A 32 -11.18 -0.41 11.97
CA LEU A 32 -11.20 -1.76 11.40
C LEU A 32 -10.04 -2.59 11.96
N ALA A 33 -10.14 -3.01 13.23
CA ALA A 33 -9.15 -3.87 13.87
C ALA A 33 -9.30 -5.33 13.41
N ASN A 34 -8.73 -5.67 12.25
CA ASN A 34 -8.60 -7.06 11.79
C ASN A 34 -7.52 -7.81 12.59
N SER A 35 -7.65 -9.12 12.75
CA SER A 35 -6.63 -9.93 13.41
C SER A 35 -5.39 -10.11 12.51
N ARG A 36 -4.26 -10.54 13.11
CA ARG A 36 -3.05 -10.87 12.34
C ARG A 36 -3.26 -11.97 11.30
N ALA A 37 -4.15 -12.93 11.61
CA ALA A 37 -4.50 -14.01 10.70
C ALA A 37 -5.30 -13.47 9.51
N ASP A 38 -6.25 -12.56 9.76
CA ASP A 38 -7.08 -11.97 8.70
C ASP A 38 -6.22 -11.16 7.72
N GLU A 39 -5.20 -10.45 8.20
CA GLU A 39 -4.28 -9.70 7.34
C GLU A 39 -3.39 -10.62 6.49
N ASP A 40 -2.92 -11.74 7.04
CA ASP A 40 -2.11 -12.72 6.30
C ASP A 40 -2.92 -13.46 5.24
N GLU A 41 -4.18 -13.80 5.54
CA GLU A 41 -5.16 -14.35 4.60
C GLU A 41 -5.48 -13.34 3.50
N SER A 42 -5.74 -12.08 3.87
CA SER A 42 -6.00 -11.00 2.92
C SER A 42 -4.84 -10.81 1.93
N ASP A 43 -3.60 -10.80 2.41
CA ASP A 43 -2.41 -10.73 1.54
C ASP A 43 -2.31 -11.96 0.62
N GLN A 44 -2.71 -13.14 1.10
CA GLN A 44 -2.66 -14.37 0.31
C GLN A 44 -3.69 -14.35 -0.81
N VAL A 45 -4.93 -14.01 -0.47
CA VAL A 45 -6.05 -13.92 -1.40
C VAL A 45 -5.79 -12.81 -2.42
N SER A 46 -5.25 -11.66 -1.99
CA SER A 46 -4.81 -10.58 -2.87
C SER A 46 -3.80 -11.07 -3.91
N MET A 47 -2.74 -11.76 -3.47
CA MET A 47 -1.74 -12.33 -4.38
C MET A 47 -2.37 -13.33 -5.37
N LYS A 48 -3.18 -14.27 -4.87
CA LYS A 48 -3.85 -15.29 -5.70
C LYS A 48 -4.79 -14.67 -6.73
N TYR A 49 -5.55 -13.65 -6.33
CA TYR A 49 -6.42 -12.93 -7.24
C TYR A 49 -5.61 -12.23 -8.34
N LEU A 50 -4.55 -11.52 -7.98
CA LEU A 50 -3.74 -10.78 -8.93
C LEU A 50 -2.97 -11.67 -9.90
N GLN A 51 -2.61 -12.90 -9.52
CA GLN A 51 -2.01 -13.89 -10.42
C GLN A 51 -2.87 -14.18 -11.66
N ALA A 52 -4.19 -14.05 -11.56
CA ALA A 52 -5.11 -14.24 -12.68
C ALA A 52 -5.30 -12.96 -13.53
N THR A 53 -4.57 -11.89 -13.24
CA THR A 53 -4.73 -10.59 -13.88
C THR A 53 -3.44 -10.14 -14.56
N LYS A 54 -3.50 -9.01 -15.27
CA LYS A 54 -2.32 -8.35 -15.83
C LYS A 54 -1.44 -7.65 -14.79
N TYR A 55 -1.87 -7.53 -13.53
CA TYR A 55 -1.18 -6.78 -12.48
C TYR A 55 -0.14 -7.65 -11.77
N TYR A 56 0.92 -7.03 -11.29
CA TYR A 56 1.95 -7.74 -10.52
C TYR A 56 1.36 -8.34 -9.22
N PRO A 57 1.47 -9.67 -8.98
CA PRO A 57 0.84 -10.33 -7.84
C PRO A 57 1.30 -9.85 -6.46
N GLY A 58 2.52 -9.33 -6.38
CA GLY A 58 3.08 -8.80 -5.13
C GLY A 58 2.76 -7.33 -4.87
N ALA A 59 1.87 -6.69 -5.63
CA ALA A 59 1.64 -5.25 -5.55
C ALA A 59 1.16 -4.77 -4.17
N VAL A 60 0.53 -5.63 -3.37
CA VAL A 60 0.09 -5.30 -2.00
C VAL A 60 1.25 -4.81 -1.12
N LYS A 61 2.46 -5.36 -1.30
CA LYS A 61 3.64 -4.95 -0.52
C LYS A 61 4.17 -3.58 -0.88
N PHE A 62 3.83 -3.04 -2.06
CA PHE A 62 4.34 -1.74 -2.51
C PHE A 62 3.91 -0.59 -1.62
N PHE A 63 2.70 -0.67 -1.07
CA PHE A 63 2.20 0.31 -0.12
C PHE A 63 3.08 0.36 1.14
N PHE A 64 3.34 -0.81 1.74
CA PHE A 64 4.18 -0.92 2.93
C PHE A 64 5.65 -0.56 2.67
N GLU A 65 6.20 -0.94 1.52
CA GLU A 65 7.54 -0.54 1.12
C GLU A 65 7.65 1.00 0.98
N LYS A 66 6.64 1.66 0.41
CA LYS A 66 6.61 3.13 0.31
C LYS A 66 6.52 3.78 1.69
N MET A 67 5.65 3.28 2.56
CA MET A 67 5.54 3.79 3.93
C MET A 67 6.86 3.65 4.71
N ARG A 68 7.56 2.52 4.53
CA ARG A 68 8.87 2.29 5.13
C ARG A 68 9.89 3.30 4.61
N ASP A 69 10.02 3.44 3.29
CA ASP A 69 10.98 4.35 2.67
C ASP A 69 10.65 5.84 2.98
N ASP A 70 9.40 6.16 3.31
CA ASP A 70 8.97 7.49 3.76
C ASP A 70 9.12 7.73 5.28
N GLY A 71 9.72 6.78 6.02
CA GLY A 71 9.91 6.87 7.47
C GLY A 71 8.60 6.87 8.27
N LYS A 72 7.52 6.31 7.70
CA LYS A 72 6.20 6.23 8.36
C LYS A 72 6.01 4.94 9.15
N VAL A 73 6.71 3.88 8.76
CA VAL A 73 6.73 2.60 9.48
C VAL A 73 8.18 2.14 9.57
N GLU A 74 8.58 1.70 10.76
CA GLU A 74 9.91 1.18 11.02
C GLU A 74 9.80 -0.07 11.87
N LYS A 75 10.76 -0.99 11.71
CA LYS A 75 10.82 -2.22 12.50
C LYS A 75 10.98 -1.87 13.98
N GLY A 76 9.94 -2.11 14.79
CA GLY A 76 9.93 -1.80 16.22
C GLY A 76 9.80 -0.30 16.58
N GLY A 77 9.45 0.57 15.63
CA GLY A 77 9.31 2.03 15.86
C GLY A 77 7.91 2.48 16.32
N GLN A 78 7.81 3.70 16.85
CA GLN A 78 6.56 4.36 17.27
C GLN A 78 5.85 5.16 16.14
N GLY A 79 6.31 5.05 14.88
CA GLY A 79 5.67 5.67 13.72
C GLY A 79 4.27 5.10 13.47
N ILE A 80 3.27 5.97 13.24
CA ILE A 80 1.81 5.68 13.24
C ILE A 80 1.47 4.59 14.29
N SER A 81 1.74 4.90 15.56
CA SER A 81 1.59 4.00 16.71
C SER A 81 0.19 3.36 16.85
N VAL A 82 -0.85 4.00 16.33
CA VAL A 82 -2.23 3.48 16.38
C VAL A 82 -2.49 2.39 15.32
N PHE A 83 -1.86 2.46 14.14
CA PHE A 83 -2.01 1.44 13.09
C PHE A 83 -1.34 0.10 13.49
N LEU A 84 -0.23 0.17 14.22
CA LEU A 84 0.55 -1.01 14.64
C LEU A 84 0.01 -1.72 15.89
N SER A 85 -1.02 -1.17 16.53
CA SER A 85 -1.59 -1.74 17.75
C SER A 85 -2.54 -2.92 17.45
N THR A 86 -3.11 -2.97 16.25
CA THR A 86 -4.07 -4.00 15.81
C THR A 86 -3.63 -4.77 14.56
N HIS A 87 -2.68 -4.27 13.78
CA HIS A 87 -2.17 -4.95 12.58
C HIS A 87 -0.77 -5.56 12.78
N PRO A 88 -0.41 -6.66 12.09
CA PRO A 88 0.95 -7.20 12.09
C PRO A 88 1.94 -6.20 11.49
N ASP A 89 3.20 -6.28 11.92
CA ASP A 89 4.30 -5.40 11.48
C ASP A 89 4.33 -5.31 9.93
N PRO A 90 4.16 -4.10 9.35
CA PRO A 90 4.26 -3.88 7.90
C PRO A 90 5.51 -4.49 7.28
N ILE A 91 6.62 -4.54 8.02
CA ILE A 91 7.86 -5.16 7.56
C ILE A 91 7.72 -6.68 7.46
N ALA A 92 7.01 -7.31 8.40
CA ALA A 92 6.72 -8.74 8.36
C ALA A 92 5.79 -9.09 7.19
N ARG A 93 4.82 -8.24 6.85
CA ARG A 93 3.95 -8.42 5.68
C ARG A 93 4.74 -8.38 4.38
N ILE A 94 5.65 -7.41 4.22
CA ILE A 94 6.56 -7.36 3.05
C ILE A 94 7.33 -8.69 2.92
N ALA A 95 7.90 -9.18 4.02
CA ALA A 95 8.66 -10.42 4.03
C ALA A 95 7.79 -11.66 3.70
N SER A 96 6.58 -11.75 4.23
CA SER A 96 5.62 -12.83 3.93
C SER A 96 5.27 -12.87 2.44
N VAL A 97 4.95 -11.72 1.85
CA VAL A 97 4.67 -11.63 0.40
C VAL A 97 5.89 -12.01 -0.43
N ASP A 98 7.09 -11.55 -0.07
CA ASP A 98 8.34 -11.94 -0.76
C ASP A 98 8.59 -13.45 -0.74
N GLN A 99 8.31 -14.11 0.39
CA GLN A 99 8.42 -15.56 0.51
C GLN A 99 7.40 -16.27 -0.40
N ARG A 100 6.15 -15.82 -0.42
CA ARG A 100 5.09 -16.37 -1.27
C ARG A 100 5.40 -16.21 -2.75
N LEU A 101 5.91 -15.04 -3.17
CA LEU A 101 6.35 -14.79 -4.54
C LEU A 101 7.46 -15.75 -4.97
N LYS A 102 8.49 -15.91 -4.13
CA LYS A 102 9.58 -16.85 -4.38
C LYS A 102 9.08 -18.29 -4.49
N ALA A 103 8.20 -18.71 -3.58
CA ALA A 103 7.60 -20.05 -3.60
C ALA A 103 6.76 -20.29 -4.88
N ALA A 104 6.13 -19.25 -5.42
CA ALA A 104 5.37 -19.31 -6.65
C ALA A 104 6.22 -19.14 -7.93
N GLY A 105 7.55 -18.99 -7.81
CA GLY A 105 8.43 -18.75 -8.97
C GLY A 105 8.24 -17.38 -9.64
N ILE A 106 7.68 -16.41 -8.91
CA ILE A 106 7.43 -15.05 -9.40
C ILE A 106 8.58 -14.15 -8.98
N GLU A 107 9.12 -13.37 -9.93
CA GLU A 107 10.15 -12.38 -9.66
C GLU A 107 9.72 -11.39 -8.57
N VAL A 108 10.58 -11.20 -7.56
CA VAL A 108 10.34 -10.24 -6.50
C VAL A 108 10.68 -8.83 -6.98
N LYS A 109 9.64 -8.04 -7.25
CA LYS A 109 9.73 -6.61 -7.59
C LYS A 109 9.50 -5.72 -6.37
N SER A 110 10.01 -4.49 -6.39
CA SER A 110 9.72 -3.46 -5.39
C SER A 110 8.80 -2.37 -5.94
N TYR A 111 8.30 -1.49 -5.08
CA TYR A 111 7.46 -0.35 -5.47
C TYR A 111 8.16 0.61 -6.44
N LYS A 112 9.48 0.51 -6.63
CA LYS A 112 10.27 1.28 -7.59
C LYS A 112 10.32 0.63 -8.98
N ALA A 113 9.91 -0.63 -9.11
CA ALA A 113 9.93 -1.36 -10.37
C ALA A 113 9.11 -0.67 -11.47
N THR A 114 9.43 -1.02 -12.71
CA THR A 114 8.79 -0.60 -13.95
C THR A 114 8.57 -1.83 -14.84
N GLY A 115 7.87 -1.67 -15.96
CA GLY A 115 7.65 -2.74 -16.94
C GLY A 115 6.42 -3.59 -16.65
N ALA A 116 6.42 -4.83 -17.13
CA ALA A 116 5.24 -5.69 -17.16
C ALA A 116 4.58 -5.87 -15.77
N GLY A 117 3.27 -5.65 -15.74
CA GLY A 117 2.44 -5.70 -14.54
C GLY A 117 2.48 -4.46 -13.64
N ILE A 118 3.21 -3.42 -14.05
CA ILE A 118 3.35 -2.16 -13.33
C ILE A 118 2.78 -1.01 -14.17
N PHE A 119 1.63 -0.47 -13.78
CA PHE A 119 0.87 0.52 -14.57
C PHE A 119 0.88 1.94 -13.97
N LYS A 120 2.02 2.37 -13.41
CA LYS A 120 2.11 3.65 -12.69
C LYS A 120 1.76 4.85 -13.56
N ASP A 121 2.22 4.85 -14.81
CA ASP A 121 2.01 5.98 -15.72
C ASP A 121 0.55 6.06 -16.16
N GLU A 122 -0.09 4.92 -16.40
CA GLU A 122 -1.51 4.84 -16.71
C GLU A 122 -2.36 5.31 -15.53
N TYR A 123 -2.05 4.87 -14.31
CA TYR A 123 -2.73 5.35 -13.11
C TYR A 123 -2.54 6.86 -12.93
N LYS A 124 -1.32 7.37 -13.09
CA LYS A 124 -1.04 8.81 -13.01
C LYS A 124 -1.84 9.58 -14.05
N LYS A 125 -1.83 9.14 -15.31
CA LYS A 125 -2.59 9.75 -16.40
C LYS A 125 -4.09 9.75 -16.10
N ASN A 126 -4.64 8.63 -15.63
CA ASN A 126 -6.05 8.50 -15.31
C ASN A 126 -6.45 9.41 -14.14
N ILE A 127 -5.64 9.50 -13.08
CA ILE A 127 -5.92 10.41 -11.97
C ILE A 127 -5.87 11.87 -12.43
N LEU A 128 -4.84 12.24 -13.21
CA LEU A 128 -4.68 13.57 -13.77
C LEU A 128 -5.76 13.95 -14.80
N SER A 129 -6.38 12.98 -15.48
CA SER A 129 -7.48 13.27 -16.40
C SER A 129 -8.79 13.59 -15.68
N GLN A 130 -8.98 13.08 -14.46
CA GLN A 130 -10.16 13.42 -13.62
C GLN A 130 -10.02 14.77 -12.90
N LEU A 131 -8.89 15.45 -13.11
CA LEU A 131 -8.53 16.72 -12.48
C LEU A 131 -8.84 17.95 -13.34
N LYS A 132 -9.30 17.74 -14.57
CA LYS A 132 -9.72 18.76 -15.52
C LYS A 132 -11.23 18.89 -15.48
#